data_AF-A0A263CV74-F1
#
_entry.id   AF-A0A263CV74-F1
#
_cell.length_a   1.000
_cell.length_b   1.000
_cell.length_c   1.000
_cell.angle_alpha   90.00
_cell.angle_beta   90.00
_cell.angle_gamma   90.00
#
_symmetry.space_group_name_H-M   'P 1'
#
loop_
_entity.id
_entity.type
_entity.pdbx_description
1 polymer ?
#
loop_
_entity_poly.entity_id
_entity_poly.type
_entity_poly.pdbx_seq_one_letter_code
_entity_poly.pdbx_strand_id
1 'polypeptide(L)'
;MSWQTDDGEHEGAVDRLLPGGQRSSGTSGNREILWPDGDIRREELVSSDEVIGWLLRCDCGWTGSRWTRVTDPGDADADVGRIHAPLGEIAEPPQWLEDRLHDEWKTDHIAPADTITRLTEAAGTAAASQRALDQAVHEARTTGASWATIGRAVGITRQSAHERWGRQAPADDERIYG
;
A
#
# COMPACT_ATOMS: atom_id res chain seq x y z
N MET A 1 -8.35 17.03 -5.96
CA MET A 1 -6.95 17.02 -5.50
C MET A 1 -6.52 15.58 -5.23
N SER A 2 -5.23 15.25 -5.41
CA SER A 2 -4.66 13.95 -5.06
C SER A 2 -3.42 14.10 -4.17
N TRP A 3 -3.09 13.04 -3.45
CA TRP A 3 -1.94 12.91 -2.57
C TRP A 3 -1.16 11.66 -2.96
N GLN A 4 0.16 11.75 -2.97
CA GLN A 4 1.02 10.65 -3.36
C GLN A 4 1.98 10.31 -2.22
N THR A 5 2.23 9.02 -2.04
CA THR A 5 3.30 8.49 -1.19
C THR A 5 4.67 8.78 -1.80
N ASP A 6 5.72 8.85 -0.96
CA ASP A 6 7.08 9.20 -1.42
C ASP A 6 7.66 8.16 -2.40
N ASP A 7 7.26 6.90 -2.29
CA ASP A 7 7.65 5.81 -3.20
C ASP A 7 6.80 5.76 -4.49
N GLY A 8 5.70 6.53 -4.55
CA GLY A 8 4.80 6.58 -5.68
C GLY A 8 3.89 5.36 -5.84
N GLU A 9 3.89 4.42 -4.89
CA GLU A 9 3.10 3.18 -4.96
C GLU A 9 1.61 3.40 -4.65
N HIS A 10 1.29 4.52 -3.99
CA HIS A 10 -0.07 4.90 -3.66
C HIS A 10 -0.35 6.36 -3.99
N GLU A 11 -1.41 6.57 -4.78
CA GLU A 11 -2.04 7.88 -5.02
C GLU A 11 -3.48 7.88 -4.47
N GLY A 12 -3.69 8.64 -3.39
CA GLY A 12 -4.98 8.90 -2.78
C GLY A 12 -5.68 10.10 -3.40
N ALA A 13 -7.00 10.05 -3.57
CA ALA A 13 -7.77 11.18 -4.08
C ALA A 13 -9.19 11.19 -3.50
N VAL A 14 -9.80 12.38 -3.53
CA VAL A 14 -11.23 12.55 -3.25
C VAL A 14 -11.96 12.75 -4.58
N ASP A 15 -12.77 11.76 -4.95
CA ASP A 15 -13.58 11.83 -6.15
C ASP A 15 -14.93 12.46 -5.87
N ARG A 16 -15.42 13.24 -6.83
CA ARG A 16 -16.81 13.70 -6.86
C ARG A 16 -17.69 12.59 -7.42
N LEU A 17 -18.72 12.23 -6.67
CA LEU A 17 -19.63 11.14 -6.98
C LEU A 17 -20.85 11.67 -7.71
N LEU A 18 -21.25 10.96 -8.76
CA LEU A 18 -22.47 11.23 -9.51
C LEU A 18 -23.51 10.12 -9.33
N PRO A 19 -24.78 10.36 -9.70
CA PRO A 19 -25.80 9.34 -9.74
C PRO A 19 -25.33 8.13 -10.58
N GLY A 20 -25.75 6.93 -10.18
CA GLY A 20 -25.33 5.70 -10.86
C GLY A 20 -23.88 5.26 -10.56
N GLY A 21 -23.17 5.94 -9.66
CA GLY A 21 -21.83 5.53 -9.20
C GLY A 21 -20.68 5.97 -10.11
N GLN A 22 -20.97 6.80 -11.11
CA GLN A 22 -19.95 7.50 -11.89
C GLN A 22 -19.16 8.45 -10.98
N ARG A 23 -17.91 8.72 -11.38
CA ARG A 23 -16.95 9.47 -10.57
C ARG A 23 -16.16 10.41 -11.44
N SER A 24 -15.87 11.58 -10.90
CA SER A 24 -14.98 12.55 -11.51
C SER A 24 -13.87 12.95 -10.57
N SER A 25 -12.65 13.02 -11.12
CA SER A 25 -11.45 13.50 -10.43
C SER A 25 -10.94 14.81 -11.04
N GLY A 26 -11.59 15.35 -12.09
CA GLY A 26 -11.19 16.58 -12.78
C GLY A 26 -12.38 17.43 -13.22
N THR A 27 -12.15 18.72 -13.44
CA THR A 27 -13.19 19.68 -13.83
C THR A 27 -12.78 20.52 -15.03
N SER A 28 -13.76 20.97 -15.81
CA SER A 28 -13.57 21.96 -16.87
C SER A 28 -14.66 23.04 -16.78
N GLY A 29 -14.30 24.21 -16.25
CA GLY A 29 -15.30 25.21 -15.82
C GLY A 29 -16.19 24.63 -14.71
N ASN A 30 -17.51 24.88 -14.77
CA ASN A 30 -18.48 24.32 -13.82
C ASN A 30 -18.96 22.90 -14.18
N ARG A 31 -18.09 22.09 -14.79
CA ARG A 31 -18.44 20.75 -15.28
C ARG A 31 -17.44 19.72 -14.79
N GLU A 32 -17.95 18.54 -14.48
CA GLU A 32 -17.16 17.37 -14.12
C GLU A 32 -16.72 16.66 -15.39
N ILE A 33 -15.45 16.24 -15.41
CA ILE A 33 -14.88 15.42 -16.47
C ILE A 33 -15.10 13.95 -16.10
N LEU A 34 -15.83 13.24 -16.95
CA LEU A 34 -16.03 11.81 -16.86
C LEU A 34 -15.24 11.07 -17.93
N TRP A 35 -14.72 9.92 -17.55
CA TRP A 35 -14.10 8.94 -18.44
C TRP A 35 -14.87 7.62 -18.36
N PRO A 36 -15.92 7.45 -19.19
CA PRO A 36 -16.73 6.22 -19.21
C PRO A 36 -15.85 5.00 -19.50
N ASP A 37 -16.07 3.91 -18.78
CA ASP A 37 -15.32 2.65 -18.90
C ASP A 37 -13.78 2.80 -18.76
N GLY A 38 -13.30 3.90 -18.19
CA GLY A 38 -11.88 4.22 -18.10
C GLY A 38 -11.25 4.63 -19.43
N ASP A 39 -12.05 4.89 -20.47
CA ASP A 39 -11.54 5.36 -21.75
C ASP A 39 -11.18 6.85 -21.68
N ILE A 40 -9.88 7.11 -21.46
CA ILE A 40 -9.31 8.46 -21.41
C ILE A 40 -9.49 9.27 -22.71
N ARG A 41 -9.94 8.63 -23.80
CA ARG A 41 -10.16 9.28 -25.11
C ARG A 41 -11.59 9.77 -25.29
N ARG A 42 -12.51 9.38 -24.41
CA ARG A 42 -13.91 9.79 -24.44
C ARG A 42 -14.22 10.62 -23.21
N GLU A 43 -14.00 11.92 -23.34
CA GLU A 43 -14.42 12.88 -22.32
C GLU A 43 -15.93 13.13 -22.45
N GLU A 44 -16.63 12.94 -21.32
CA GLU A 44 -17.98 13.44 -21.15
C GLU A 44 -17.96 14.52 -20.07
N LEU A 45 -18.58 15.66 -20.37
CA LEU A 45 -18.74 16.74 -19.41
C LEU A 45 -20.16 16.68 -18.87
N VAL A 46 -20.30 16.67 -17.54
CA VAL A 46 -21.60 16.69 -16.83
C VAL A 46 -21.63 17.87 -15.87
N SER A 47 -22.81 18.31 -15.46
CA SER A 47 -22.89 19.49 -14.57
C SER A 47 -22.34 19.15 -13.19
N SER A 48 -21.60 20.08 -12.57
CA SER A 48 -21.18 19.90 -11.17
C SER A 48 -22.36 19.88 -10.19
N ASP A 49 -23.53 20.39 -10.61
CA ASP A 49 -24.77 20.29 -9.86
C ASP A 49 -25.27 18.84 -9.70
N GLU A 50 -24.81 17.93 -10.56
CA GLU A 50 -25.17 16.51 -10.48
C GLU A 50 -24.36 15.76 -9.42
N VAL A 51 -23.29 16.36 -8.87
CA VAL A 51 -22.48 15.71 -7.83
C VAL A 51 -23.33 15.51 -6.57
N ILE A 52 -23.41 14.26 -6.12
CA ILE A 52 -24.16 13.81 -4.94
C ILE A 52 -23.28 13.63 -3.70
N GLY A 53 -21.97 13.84 -3.82
CA GLY A 53 -21.05 13.71 -2.70
C GLY A 53 -19.62 13.42 -3.12
N TRP A 54 -18.85 12.89 -2.18
CA TRP A 54 -17.41 12.65 -2.32
C TRP A 54 -17.03 11.26 -1.82
N LEU A 55 -16.04 10.64 -2.47
CA LEU A 55 -15.50 9.33 -2.08
C LEU A 55 -13.98 9.40 -2.01
N LEU A 56 -13.44 9.05 -0.85
CA LEU A 56 -12.01 8.81 -0.71
C LEU A 56 -11.62 7.48 -1.37
N ARG A 57 -10.55 7.51 -2.18
CA ARG A 57 -10.02 6.34 -2.86
C ARG A 57 -8.50 6.39 -2.98
N CYS A 58 -7.92 5.22 -3.23
CA CYS A 58 -6.55 5.06 -3.69
C CYS A 58 -6.57 4.38 -5.07
N ASP A 59 -5.60 4.70 -5.92
CA ASP A 59 -5.31 4.03 -7.19
C ASP A 59 -5.12 2.50 -7.06
N CYS A 60 -4.58 2.03 -5.93
CA CYS A 60 -4.41 0.61 -5.62
C CYS A 60 -5.74 -0.13 -5.35
N GLY A 61 -6.88 0.55 -5.42
CA GLY A 61 -8.22 -0.02 -5.25
C GLY A 61 -8.81 0.11 -3.85
N TRP A 62 -8.06 0.64 -2.87
CA TRP A 62 -8.60 0.93 -1.55
C TRP A 62 -9.64 2.07 -1.61
N THR A 63 -10.68 1.97 -0.80
CA THR A 63 -11.73 3.00 -0.68
C THR A 63 -11.97 3.32 0.78
N GLY A 64 -12.01 4.61 1.11
CA GLY A 64 -12.35 5.09 2.43
C GLY A 64 -13.77 5.62 2.51
N SER A 65 -13.97 6.59 3.40
CA SER A 65 -15.26 7.19 3.69
C SER A 65 -15.91 7.83 2.47
N ARG A 66 -17.24 7.67 2.42
CA ARG A 66 -18.13 8.35 1.49
C ARG A 66 -18.88 9.46 2.24
N TRP A 67 -18.94 10.63 1.62
CA TRP A 67 -19.67 11.79 2.10
C TRP A 67 -20.77 12.16 1.11
N THR A 68 -21.90 12.64 1.62
CA THR A 68 -23.06 13.05 0.84
C THR A 68 -23.11 14.57 0.77
N ARG A 69 -23.28 15.10 -0.44
CA ARG A 69 -23.59 16.50 -0.64
C ARG A 69 -25.07 16.73 -0.40
N VAL A 70 -25.39 17.74 0.41
CA VAL A 70 -26.75 18.27 0.55
C VAL A 70 -26.79 19.69 0.03
N THR A 71 -27.94 20.12 -0.47
CA THR A 71 -28.14 21.46 -1.05
C THR A 71 -28.86 22.41 -0.10
N ASP A 72 -29.52 21.90 0.94
CA ASP A 72 -30.04 22.69 2.05
C ASP A 72 -29.03 22.68 3.21
N PRO A 73 -28.57 23.86 3.70
CA PRO A 73 -27.74 23.96 4.90
C PRO A 73 -28.34 23.28 6.13
N GLY A 74 -29.67 23.22 6.24
CA GLY A 74 -30.37 22.59 7.36
C GLY A 74 -30.27 21.06 7.39
N ASP A 75 -29.92 20.43 6.27
CA ASP A 75 -29.72 19.00 6.15
C ASP A 75 -28.25 18.58 6.38
N ALA A 76 -27.35 19.55 6.56
CA ALA A 76 -25.94 19.29 6.80
C ALA A 76 -25.71 18.76 8.21
N ASP A 77 -24.96 17.66 8.28
CA ASP A 77 -24.61 16.98 9.51
C ASP A 77 -23.33 16.19 9.27
N ALA A 78 -22.20 16.80 9.66
CA ALA A 78 -20.89 16.24 9.41
C ALA A 78 -20.63 14.95 10.20
N ASP A 79 -21.32 14.74 11.32
CA ASP A 79 -21.15 13.54 12.15
C ASP A 79 -21.71 12.28 11.46
N VAL A 80 -22.68 12.46 10.57
CA VAL A 80 -23.25 11.37 9.74
C VAL A 80 -22.86 11.47 8.26
N GLY A 81 -21.84 12.25 7.94
CA GLY A 81 -21.27 12.30 6.59
C GLY A 81 -22.06 13.14 5.59
N ARG A 82 -22.82 14.16 6.02
CA ARG A 82 -23.56 15.08 5.15
C ARG A 82 -23.00 16.49 5.23
N ILE A 83 -22.62 17.06 4.09
CA ILE A 83 -22.08 18.42 4.01
C ILE A 83 -22.89 19.25 3.02
N HIS A 84 -23.24 20.47 3.42
CA HIS A 84 -23.83 21.42 2.51
C HIS A 84 -22.79 21.94 1.50
N ALA A 85 -23.08 21.78 0.21
CA ALA A 85 -22.37 22.47 -0.85
C ALA A 85 -23.40 23.00 -1.88
N PRO A 86 -23.42 24.31 -2.14
CA PRO A 86 -24.45 24.94 -2.96
C PRO A 86 -24.37 24.51 -4.41
N LEU A 87 -25.49 24.59 -5.14
CA LEU A 87 -25.53 24.44 -6.61
C LEU A 87 -25.01 25.70 -7.31
N GLY A 88 -24.63 25.58 -8.58
CA GLY A 88 -24.12 26.66 -9.42
C GLY A 88 -22.60 26.87 -9.32
N GLU A 89 -21.93 26.10 -8.46
CA GLU A 89 -20.48 26.11 -8.26
C GLU A 89 -19.92 24.68 -8.41
N ILE A 90 -18.60 24.59 -8.60
CA ILE A 90 -17.93 23.30 -8.59
C ILE A 90 -18.11 22.69 -7.20
N ALA A 91 -18.59 21.46 -7.15
CA ALA A 91 -18.79 20.68 -5.93
C ALA A 91 -17.46 20.18 -5.35
N GLU A 92 -16.51 21.10 -5.12
CA GLU A 92 -15.29 20.77 -4.39
C GLU A 92 -15.63 20.46 -2.94
N PRO A 93 -15.00 19.44 -2.33
CA PRO A 93 -15.11 19.24 -0.91
C PRO A 93 -14.53 20.46 -0.19
N PRO A 94 -15.11 20.92 0.92
CA PRO A 94 -14.49 21.96 1.72
C PRO A 94 -13.14 21.45 2.25
N GLN A 95 -12.17 22.36 2.41
CA GLN A 95 -10.79 22.00 2.79
C GLN A 95 -10.72 21.10 4.04
N TRP A 96 -11.53 21.35 5.06
CA TRP A 96 -11.52 20.53 6.27
C TRP A 96 -11.96 19.08 6.01
N LEU A 97 -12.82 18.83 5.02
CA LEU A 97 -13.20 17.49 4.60
C LEU A 97 -12.04 16.83 3.86
N GLU A 98 -11.39 17.58 2.96
CA GLU A 98 -10.19 17.11 2.26
C GLU A 98 -9.10 16.69 3.25
N ASP A 99 -8.80 17.54 4.23
CA ASP A 99 -7.81 17.25 5.28
C ASP A 99 -8.19 16.00 6.11
N ARG A 100 -9.47 15.87 6.48
CA ARG A 100 -9.97 14.71 7.21
C ARG A 100 -9.84 13.41 6.40
N LEU A 101 -10.16 13.45 5.11
CA LEU A 101 -10.03 12.29 4.23
C LEU A 101 -8.55 11.96 3.94
N HIS A 102 -7.68 12.96 3.90
CA HIS A 102 -6.24 12.74 3.80
C HIS A 102 -5.70 12.01 5.06
N ASP A 103 -6.11 12.44 6.25
CA ASP A 103 -5.72 11.80 7.51
C ASP A 103 -6.22 10.35 7.59
N GLU A 104 -7.45 10.10 7.13
CA GLU A 104 -8.00 8.75 7.01
C GLU A 104 -7.16 7.89 6.05
N TRP A 105 -6.87 8.38 4.84
CA TRP A 105 -6.02 7.68 3.88
C TRP A 105 -4.65 7.35 4.46
N LYS A 106 -4.01 8.30 5.15
CA LYS A 106 -2.72 8.07 5.80
C LYS A 106 -2.79 7.01 6.89
N THR A 107 -3.80 7.09 7.75
CA THR A 107 -3.87 6.27 8.97
C THR A 107 -4.39 4.87 8.69
N ASP A 108 -5.46 4.76 7.92
CA ASP A 108 -6.20 3.51 7.75
C ASP A 108 -5.72 2.71 6.54
N HIS A 109 -5.06 3.35 5.57
CA HIS A 109 -4.55 2.70 4.36
C HIS A 109 -3.02 2.66 4.30
N ILE A 110 -2.37 3.83 4.33
CA ILE A 110 -0.92 3.92 4.11
C ILE A 110 -0.13 3.34 5.28
N ALA A 111 -0.43 3.69 6.53
CA ALA A 111 0.34 3.21 7.67
C ALA A 111 0.36 1.66 7.81
N PRO A 112 -0.75 0.94 7.56
CA PRO A 112 -0.72 -0.52 7.46
C PRO A 112 0.12 -1.03 6.27
N ALA A 113 -0.04 -0.44 5.08
CA ALA A 113 0.72 -0.84 3.89
C ALA A 113 2.23 -0.69 4.10
N ASP A 114 2.67 0.46 4.63
CA ASP A 114 4.05 0.72 5.03
C ASP A 114 4.60 -0.33 6.00
N THR A 115 3.78 -0.73 6.98
CA THR A 115 4.17 -1.72 7.97
C THR A 115 4.40 -3.08 7.33
N ILE A 116 3.52 -3.50 6.41
CA ILE A 116 3.68 -4.76 5.66
C ILE A 116 4.91 -4.72 4.76
N THR A 117 5.16 -3.60 4.07
CA THR A 117 6.37 -3.40 3.26
C THR A 117 7.62 -3.56 4.12
N ARG A 118 7.72 -2.84 5.24
CA ARG A 118 8.85 -2.94 6.17
C ARG A 118 9.02 -4.35 6.75
N LEU A 119 7.93 -5.06 7.03
CA LEU A 119 7.99 -6.46 7.48
C LEU A 119 8.56 -7.37 6.38
N THR A 120 8.16 -7.16 5.14
CA THR A 120 8.64 -7.93 3.98
C THR A 120 10.13 -7.70 3.75
N GLU A 121 10.57 -6.45 3.81
CA GLU A 121 11.98 -6.07 3.72
C GLU A 121 12.83 -6.68 4.84
N ALA A 122 12.33 -6.60 6.09
CA ALA A 122 12.98 -7.19 7.25
C ALA A 122 13.09 -8.72 7.12
N ALA A 123 12.02 -9.39 6.66
CA ALA A 123 12.04 -10.83 6.41
C ALA A 123 13.04 -11.21 5.30
N GLY A 124 13.08 -10.44 4.21
CA GLY A 124 14.05 -10.62 3.12
C GLY A 124 15.49 -10.47 3.59
N THR A 125 15.75 -9.44 4.40
CA THR A 125 17.06 -9.18 5.03
C THR A 125 17.47 -10.34 5.94
N ALA A 126 16.58 -10.77 6.83
CA ALA A 126 16.83 -11.89 7.74
C ALA A 126 17.15 -13.19 6.96
N ALA A 127 16.39 -13.49 5.91
CA ALA A 127 16.62 -14.66 5.07
C ALA A 127 17.96 -14.58 4.31
N ALA A 128 18.34 -13.39 3.82
CA ALA A 128 19.63 -13.17 3.15
C ALA A 128 20.80 -13.33 4.13
N SER A 129 20.72 -12.74 5.32
CA SER A 129 21.73 -12.90 6.38
C SER A 129 21.85 -14.37 6.82
N GLN A 130 20.73 -15.09 6.90
CA GLN A 130 20.74 -16.51 7.24
C GLN A 130 21.47 -17.35 6.19
N ARG A 131 21.19 -17.13 4.90
CA ARG A 131 21.89 -17.82 3.81
C ARG A 131 23.39 -17.50 3.81
N ALA A 132 23.75 -16.24 4.04
CA ALA A 132 25.16 -15.83 4.13
C ALA A 132 25.88 -16.52 5.29
N LEU A 133 25.22 -16.66 6.44
CA LEU A 133 25.75 -17.42 7.58
C LEU A 133 25.93 -18.90 7.25
N ASP A 134 24.94 -19.52 6.60
CA ASP A 134 25.02 -20.93 6.21
C ASP A 134 26.18 -21.18 5.23
N GLN A 135 26.37 -20.28 4.26
CA GLN A 135 27.48 -20.31 3.31
C GLN A 135 28.83 -20.15 4.01
N ALA A 136 28.97 -19.17 4.90
CA ALA A 136 30.20 -18.95 5.67
C ALA A 136 30.53 -20.15 6.58
N VAL A 137 29.52 -20.81 7.15
CA VAL A 137 29.70 -22.05 7.91
C VAL A 137 30.19 -23.17 7.01
N HIS A 138 29.62 -23.33 5.81
CA HIS A 138 30.09 -24.32 4.86
C HIS A 138 31.56 -24.09 4.46
N GLU A 139 31.94 -22.85 4.14
CA GLU A 139 33.33 -22.47 3.84
C GLU A 139 34.29 -22.68 5.02
N ALA A 140 33.85 -22.37 6.24
CA ALA A 140 34.62 -22.67 7.45
C ALA A 140 34.81 -24.19 7.62
N ARG A 141 33.81 -25.00 7.27
CA ARG A 141 33.92 -26.47 7.33
C ARG A 141 34.84 -27.03 6.26
N THR A 142 34.79 -26.54 5.02
CA THR A 142 35.68 -27.00 3.93
C THR A 142 37.14 -26.63 4.19
N THR A 143 37.39 -25.53 4.91
CA THR A 143 38.74 -25.13 5.36
C THR A 143 39.19 -25.82 6.66
N GLY A 144 38.37 -26.71 7.23
CA GLY A 144 38.74 -27.59 8.36
C GLY A 144 38.37 -27.07 9.74
N ALA A 145 37.65 -25.94 9.87
CA ALA A 145 37.24 -25.42 11.18
C ALA A 145 36.30 -26.40 11.91
N SER A 146 36.57 -26.68 13.19
CA SER A 146 35.73 -27.59 13.98
C SER A 146 34.36 -26.99 14.29
N TRP A 147 33.35 -27.84 14.55
CA TRP A 147 32.04 -27.40 15.04
C TRP A 147 32.11 -26.60 16.34
N ALA A 148 33.12 -26.84 17.19
CA ALA A 148 33.31 -26.06 18.41
C ALA A 148 33.83 -24.64 18.10
N THR A 149 34.70 -24.51 17.09
CA THR A 149 35.18 -23.20 16.62
C THR A 149 34.05 -22.40 15.98
N ILE A 150 33.26 -23.03 15.10
CA ILE A 150 32.12 -22.40 14.44
C ILE A 150 31.06 -21.99 15.46
N GLY A 151 30.67 -22.89 16.37
CA GLY A 151 29.71 -22.58 17.42
C GLY A 151 30.13 -21.38 18.26
N ARG A 152 31.39 -21.34 18.69
CA ARG A 152 31.95 -20.19 19.43
C ARG A 152 31.88 -18.89 18.63
N ALA A 153 32.18 -18.93 17.33
CA ALA A 153 32.17 -17.73 16.47
C ALA A 153 30.78 -17.12 16.31
N VAL A 154 29.72 -17.95 16.34
CA VAL A 154 28.33 -17.52 16.12
C VAL A 154 27.49 -17.52 17.40
N GLY A 155 28.12 -17.72 18.57
CA GLY A 155 27.48 -17.62 19.88
C GLY A 155 26.59 -18.80 20.29
N ILE A 156 26.81 -20.00 19.73
CA ILE A 156 26.03 -21.21 20.07
C ILE A 156 26.93 -22.38 20.51
N THR A 157 26.33 -23.41 21.10
CA THR A 157 27.09 -24.59 21.51
C THR A 157 27.59 -25.40 20.31
N ARG A 158 28.66 -26.19 20.51
CA ARG A 158 29.15 -27.15 19.50
C ARG A 158 28.02 -28.07 19.01
N GLN A 159 27.20 -28.59 19.93
CA GLN A 159 26.12 -29.51 19.61
C GLN A 159 25.06 -28.81 18.75
N SER A 160 24.63 -27.60 19.12
CA SER A 160 23.68 -26.80 18.33
C SER A 160 24.21 -26.48 16.93
N ALA A 161 25.50 -26.16 16.80
CA ALA A 161 26.14 -25.95 15.50
C ALA A 161 26.13 -27.21 14.64
N HIS A 162 26.49 -28.36 15.22
CA HIS A 162 26.45 -29.65 14.53
C HIS A 162 25.02 -30.07 14.15
N GLU A 163 24.03 -29.86 15.02
CA GLU A 163 22.64 -30.18 14.71
C GLU A 163 22.09 -29.33 13.56
N ARG A 164 22.44 -28.04 13.54
CA ARG A 164 21.98 -27.08 12.53
C ARG A 164 22.61 -27.30 11.16
N TRP A 165 23.94 -27.45 11.11
CA TRP A 165 24.70 -27.47 9.85
C TRP A 165 25.34 -28.83 9.53
N GLY A 166 25.42 -29.74 10.49
CA GLY A 166 26.11 -31.03 10.32
C GLY A 166 25.36 -32.04 9.46
N ARG A 167 24.08 -31.79 9.13
CA ARG A 167 23.29 -32.65 8.22
C ARG A 167 23.28 -32.15 6.77
N GLN A 168 23.82 -30.96 6.50
CA GLN A 168 23.95 -30.42 5.15
C GLN A 168 25.26 -30.92 4.53
N ALA A 169 25.31 -32.22 4.21
CA ALA A 169 26.29 -32.75 3.26
C ALA A 169 25.70 -32.68 1.84
N PRO A 170 26.48 -32.34 0.80
CA PRO A 170 25.98 -32.30 -0.56
C PRO A 170 25.51 -33.69 -1.01
N ALA A 171 24.37 -33.72 -1.71
CA ALA A 171 23.99 -34.87 -2.53
C ALA A 171 24.89 -34.87 -3.77
N ASP A 172 26.01 -35.58 -3.73
CA ASP A 172 26.66 -36.16 -4.91
C ASP A 172 27.78 -37.11 -4.46
N ASP A 173 27.44 -38.40 -4.41
CA ASP A 173 28.38 -39.50 -4.63
C ASP A 173 27.60 -40.67 -5.25
N GLU A 174 27.05 -40.46 -6.45
CA GLU A 174 26.66 -41.57 -7.32
C GLU A 174 27.33 -41.44 -8.69
N ARG A 175 28.26 -42.36 -8.95
CA ARG A 175 28.70 -42.86 -10.27
C ARG A 175 29.81 -42.10 -11.01
N ILE A 176 31.07 -42.39 -10.64
CA ILE A 176 32.12 -42.66 -11.64
C ILE A 176 32.91 -43.91 -11.22
N TYR A 177 32.35 -45.08 -11.51
CA TYR A 177 33.12 -46.29 -11.89
C TYR A 177 32.25 -47.07 -12.89
N GLY A 178 32.53 -46.84 -14.17
CA GLY A 178 32.07 -47.61 -15.33
C GLY A 178 33.17 -47.59 -16.37
#